data_AF-A0A078JWZ1-F1
#
_entry.id   AF-A0A078JWZ1-F1
#
_cell.length_a   1.000
_cell.length_b   1.000
_cell.length_c   1.000
_cell.angle_alpha   90.00
_cell.angle_beta   90.00
_cell.angle_gamma   90.00
#
_symmetry.space_group_name_H-M   'P 1'
#
loop_
_entity.id
_entity.type
_entity.pdbx_description
1 polymer ?
#
loop_
_entity_poly.entity_id
_entity_poly.type
_entity_poly.pdbx_seq_one_letter_code
_entity_poly.pdbx_strand_id
1 'polypeptide(L)'
;MIKFIQSTQFINRDLNMYHAETNTPALARTSNLNEELGQVEYIFSDKTGTLTRNLMEFFKCSIGGISYGCGVTEIERGIAQRNGLKVHEVLFLFRWGSCLVHYGAMEDCLICISTNILRKKGRLVQ
;
A
#
# COMPACT_ATOMS: atom_id res chain seq x y z
N MET A 1 -0.27 -23.19 34.56
CA MET A 1 0.83 -23.81 33.79
C MET A 1 0.53 -23.87 32.29
N ILE A 2 -0.62 -24.42 31.87
CA ILE A 2 -1.00 -24.56 30.44
C ILE A 2 -1.01 -23.20 29.70
N LYS A 3 -1.64 -22.18 30.30
CA LYS A 3 -1.72 -20.82 29.73
C LYS A 3 -0.34 -20.21 29.44
N PHE A 4 0.65 -20.48 30.29
CA PHE A 4 2.02 -20.01 30.12
C PHE A 4 2.73 -20.69 28.95
N ILE A 5 2.57 -22.01 28.82
CA ILE A 5 3.13 -22.80 27.71
C ILE A 5 2.50 -22.35 26.38
N GLN A 6 1.19 -22.11 26.36
CA GLN A 6 0.48 -21.58 25.19
C GLN A 6 1.08 -20.24 24.71
N SER A 7 1.22 -19.26 25.60
CA SER A 7 1.78 -17.95 25.24
C SER A 7 3.25 -18.03 24.82
N THR A 8 4.08 -18.78 25.55
CA THR A 8 5.54 -18.77 25.32
C THR A 8 5.97 -19.64 24.17
N GLN A 9 5.25 -20.74 23.92
CA GLN A 9 5.67 -21.74 22.94
C GLN A 9 4.91 -21.69 21.63
N PHE A 10 3.68 -21.19 21.63
CA PHE A 10 2.90 -21.05 20.40
C PHE A 10 2.91 -19.60 19.93
N ILE A 11 2.38 -18.66 20.73
CA ILE A 11 2.23 -17.26 20.28
C ILE A 11 3.59 -16.61 20.02
N ASN A 12 4.53 -16.71 20.97
CA ASN A 12 5.83 -16.04 20.85
C ASN A 12 6.77 -16.67 19.81
N ARG A 13 6.53 -17.92 19.41
CA ARG A 13 7.38 -18.66 18.47
C ARG A 13 6.74 -18.84 17.09
N ASP A 14 5.59 -18.22 16.85
CA ASP A 14 4.93 -18.31 15.55
C ASP A 14 5.68 -17.46 14.50
N LEU A 15 6.11 -18.10 13.42
CA LEU A 15 6.77 -17.45 12.30
C LEU A 15 5.82 -16.60 11.46
N ASN A 16 4.51 -16.91 11.45
CA ASN A 16 3.53 -16.15 10.69
C ASN A 16 3.21 -14.78 11.33
N MET A 17 3.49 -14.63 12.62
CA MET A 17 3.32 -13.38 13.36
C MET A 17 4.65 -12.65 13.61
N TYR A 18 5.70 -13.00 12.87
CA TYR A 18 7.02 -12.39 12.98
C TYR A 18 7.18 -11.26 11.94
N HIS A 19 7.51 -10.06 12.40
CA HIS A 19 7.79 -8.93 11.53
C HIS A 19 9.27 -8.88 11.16
N ALA A 20 9.61 -9.26 9.92
CA ALA A 20 10.98 -9.40 9.46
C ALA A 20 11.74 -8.07 9.34
N GLU A 21 11.08 -6.99 8.89
CA GLU A 21 11.76 -5.70 8.68
C GLU A 21 12.28 -5.09 9.99
N THR A 22 11.54 -5.27 11.10
CA THR A 22 11.92 -4.75 12.43
C THR A 22 12.43 -5.84 13.38
N ASN A 23 12.65 -7.07 12.89
CA ASN A 23 13.01 -8.25 13.68
C ASN A 23 12.18 -8.44 14.96
N THR A 24 10.88 -8.11 14.90
CA THR A 24 10.01 -8.09 16.08
C THR A 24 9.06 -9.28 16.07
N PRO A 25 9.18 -10.23 17.02
CA PRO A 25 8.21 -11.31 17.17
C PRO A 25 6.94 -10.82 17.90
N ALA A 26 5.83 -11.54 17.71
CA ALA A 26 4.67 -11.41 18.58
C ALA A 26 5.06 -11.73 20.03
N LEU A 27 4.65 -10.88 20.97
CA LEU A 27 4.96 -11.04 22.39
C LEU A 27 3.69 -10.98 23.23
N ALA A 28 3.30 -12.13 23.77
CA ALA A 28 2.25 -12.22 24.79
C ALA A 28 2.81 -11.81 26.17
N ARG A 29 2.53 -10.57 26.60
CA ARG A 29 2.95 -10.06 27.92
C ARG A 29 2.11 -10.60 29.08
N THR A 30 0.87 -11.01 28.83
CA THR A 30 -0.07 -11.50 29.83
C THR A 30 -0.69 -12.81 29.36
N SER A 31 -0.26 -13.92 29.95
CA SER A 31 -0.70 -15.27 29.55
C SER A 31 -2.12 -15.63 30.02
N ASN A 32 -2.69 -14.86 30.95
CA ASN A 32 -4.04 -15.13 31.47
C ASN A 32 -5.15 -14.83 30.45
N LEU A 33 -4.88 -13.96 29.46
CA LEU A 33 -5.86 -13.46 28.49
C LEU A 33 -5.99 -14.33 27.22
N ASN A 34 -5.20 -15.41 27.10
CA ASN A 34 -5.17 -16.20 25.87
C ASN A 34 -6.54 -16.79 25.47
N GLU A 35 -7.38 -17.12 26.46
CA GLU A 35 -8.73 -17.66 26.23
C GLU A 35 -9.73 -16.55 25.86
N GLU A 36 -9.53 -15.34 26.39
CA GLU A 36 -10.37 -14.16 26.12
C GLU A 36 -10.20 -13.67 24.68
N LEU A 37 -9.00 -13.85 24.09
CA LEU A 37 -8.75 -13.54 22.67
C LEU A 37 -9.70 -14.28 21.71
N GLY A 38 -10.19 -15.47 22.10
CA GLY A 38 -11.16 -16.24 21.31
C GLY A 38 -12.61 -15.75 21.43
N GLN A 39 -12.88 -14.81 22.35
CA GLN A 39 -14.22 -14.30 22.65
C GLN A 39 -14.38 -12.81 22.29
N VAL A 40 -13.42 -12.23 21.57
CA VAL A 40 -13.44 -10.81 21.20
C VAL A 40 -14.51 -10.58 20.12
N GLU A 41 -15.50 -9.74 20.41
CA GLU A 41 -16.55 -9.34 19.45
C GLU A 41 -16.25 -8.00 18.75
N TYR A 42 -15.57 -7.08 19.44
CA TYR A 42 -15.28 -5.73 18.94
C TYR A 42 -13.78 -5.44 18.96
N ILE A 43 -13.27 -4.91 17.84
CA ILE A 43 -11.88 -4.46 17.72
C ILE A 43 -11.91 -2.94 17.53
N PHE A 44 -11.35 -2.22 18.50
CA PHE A 44 -11.09 -0.79 18.36
C PHE A 44 -9.69 -0.61 17.77
N SER A 45 -9.59 0.06 16.63
CA SER A 45 -8.31 0.29 15.94
C SER A 45 -8.07 1.78 15.76
N ASP A 46 -6.84 2.20 16.07
CA ASP A 46 -6.40 3.56 15.79
C ASP A 46 -6.04 3.74 14.31
N LYS A 47 -6.33 4.92 13.77
CA LYS A 47 -6.03 5.20 12.36
C LYS A 47 -4.52 5.31 12.11
N THR A 48 -3.86 6.19 12.85
CA THR A 48 -2.45 6.50 12.65
C THR A 48 -1.58 5.52 13.43
N GLY A 49 -0.63 4.87 12.77
CA GLY A 49 0.28 3.92 13.40
C GLY A 49 -0.22 2.48 13.49
N THR A 50 -1.52 2.22 13.22
CA THR A 50 -2.06 0.85 13.06
C THR A 50 -2.57 0.62 11.65
N LEU A 51 -3.56 1.39 11.18
CA LEU A 51 -4.12 1.19 9.83
C LEU A 51 -3.24 1.77 8.72
N THR A 52 -2.53 2.86 9.00
CA THR A 52 -1.70 3.55 8.00
C THR A 52 -0.27 3.72 8.48
N ARG A 53 0.69 3.43 7.59
CA ARG A 53 2.09 3.89 7.74
C ARG A 53 2.12 5.41 7.61
N ASN A 54 3.00 6.08 8.35
CA ASN A 54 3.21 7.53 8.23
C ASN A 54 4.05 7.87 6.98
N LEU A 55 3.56 7.44 5.82
CA LEU A 55 4.18 7.65 4.51
C LEU A 55 3.07 8.03 3.54
N MET A 56 3.23 9.19 2.90
CA MET A 56 2.26 9.70 1.94
C MET A 56 2.90 9.66 0.54
N GLU A 57 2.41 8.77 -0.30
CA GLU A 57 2.87 8.61 -1.67
C GLU A 57 1.86 9.22 -2.64
N PHE A 58 2.37 9.98 -3.61
CA PHE A 58 1.54 10.50 -4.67
C PHE A 58 1.16 9.38 -5.64
N PHE A 59 -0.13 9.10 -5.75
CA PHE A 59 -0.61 7.91 -6.45
C PHE A 59 -1.22 8.21 -7.82
N LYS A 60 -2.22 9.11 -7.87
CA LYS A 60 -2.96 9.50 -9.08
C LYS A 60 -3.38 10.98 -8.97
N CYS A 61 -3.46 11.67 -10.10
CA CYS A 61 -4.10 12.99 -10.18
C CYS A 61 -4.89 13.16 -11.47
N SER A 62 -5.86 14.06 -11.49
CA SER A 62 -6.55 14.46 -12.72
C SER A 62 -6.25 15.92 -13.06
N ILE A 63 -5.87 16.19 -14.31
CA ILE A 63 -5.51 17.51 -14.79
C ILE A 63 -6.19 17.74 -16.14
N GLY A 64 -7.09 18.72 -16.19
CA GLY A 64 -7.83 19.05 -17.42
C GLY A 64 -8.65 17.88 -17.96
N GLY A 65 -9.24 17.07 -17.08
CA GLY A 65 -10.04 15.89 -17.42
C GLY A 65 -9.23 14.64 -17.79
N ILE A 66 -7.89 14.72 -17.77
CA ILE A 66 -7.02 13.56 -18.01
C ILE A 66 -6.47 13.06 -16.67
N SER A 67 -6.69 11.79 -16.39
CA SER A 67 -6.13 11.10 -15.21
C SER A 67 -4.71 10.62 -15.49
N TYR A 68 -3.77 11.00 -14.62
CA TYR A 68 -2.38 10.57 -14.61
C TYR A 68 -2.13 9.70 -13.37
N GLY A 69 -1.30 8.68 -13.52
CA GLY A 69 -0.99 7.70 -12.47
C GLY A 69 -1.55 6.32 -12.80
N CYS A 70 -0.69 5.30 -12.71
CA CYS A 70 -1.00 3.92 -13.12
C CYS A 70 -0.91 2.89 -11.98
N GLY A 71 -0.71 3.34 -10.74
CA GLY A 71 -0.69 2.45 -9.60
C GLY A 71 -2.05 1.77 -9.40
N VAL A 72 -2.05 0.48 -9.08
CA VAL A 72 -3.25 -0.23 -8.61
C VAL A 72 -3.11 -0.44 -7.10
N THR A 73 -4.10 0.01 -6.33
CA THR A 73 -4.10 -0.24 -4.88
C THR A 73 -4.52 -1.69 -4.60
N GLU A 74 -4.11 -2.24 -3.46
CA GLU A 74 -4.59 -3.57 -3.02
C GLU A 74 -6.12 -3.62 -2.91
N ILE A 75 -6.75 -2.48 -2.59
CA ILE A 75 -8.21 -2.33 -2.56
C ILE A 75 -8.81 -2.50 -3.97
N GLU A 76 -8.27 -1.79 -4.97
CA GLU A 76 -8.70 -1.92 -6.37
C GLU A 76 -8.52 -3.36 -6.86
N ARG A 77 -7.41 -4.01 -6.47
CA ARG A 77 -7.11 -5.40 -6.82
C ARG A 77 -8.12 -6.38 -6.18
N GLY A 78 -8.48 -6.19 -4.91
CA GLY A 78 -9.47 -6.99 -4.22
C GLY A 78 -10.90 -6.80 -4.74
N ILE A 79 -11.26 -5.59 -5.17
CA ILE A 79 -12.54 -5.33 -5.85
C ILE A 79 -12.58 -6.04 -7.19
N ALA A 80 -11.52 -5.93 -7.99
CA ALA A 80 -11.45 -6.57 -9.29
C ALA A 80 -11.50 -8.11 -9.20
N GLN A 81 -10.82 -8.70 -8.21
CA GLN A 81 -10.88 -10.14 -7.93
C GLN A 81 -12.31 -10.60 -7.61
N ARG A 82 -13.05 -9.87 -6.76
CA ARG A 82 -14.46 -10.16 -6.47
C ARG A 82 -15.35 -10.10 -7.71
N ASN A 83 -15.03 -9.22 -8.64
CA ASN A 83 -15.76 -9.05 -9.90
C ASN A 83 -15.27 -9.98 -11.02
N GLY A 84 -14.32 -10.90 -10.75
CA GLY A 84 -13.77 -11.82 -11.75
C GLY A 84 -12.92 -11.14 -12.84
N LEU A 85 -12.54 -9.88 -12.66
CA LEU A 85 -11.77 -9.10 -13.61
C LEU A 85 -10.27 -9.29 -13.32
N LYS A 86 -9.51 -9.76 -14.31
CA LYS A 86 -8.05 -9.78 -14.23
C LYS A 86 -7.52 -8.36 -14.40
N VAL A 87 -7.04 -7.78 -13.30
CA VAL A 87 -6.32 -6.50 -13.35
C VAL A 87 -5.02 -6.73 -14.12
N HIS A 88 -4.98 -6.30 -15.37
CA HIS A 88 -3.71 -6.13 -16.06
C HIS A 88 -3.03 -4.88 -15.48
N GLU A 89 -1.81 -5.05 -14.97
CA GLU A 89 -0.89 -3.93 -14.81
C GLU A 89 -0.75 -3.27 -16.17
N VAL A 90 -1.32 -2.08 -16.34
CA VAL A 90 -1.16 -1.34 -17.57
C VAL A 90 0.25 -0.74 -17.54
N LEU A 91 1.24 -1.52 -17.97
CA LEU A 91 2.57 -0.99 -18.23
C LEU A 91 2.45 -0.08 -19.46
N PHE A 92 2.09 1.19 -19.26
CA PHE A 92 2.23 2.19 -20.31
C PHE A 92 3.73 2.38 -20.55
N LEU A 93 4.27 1.59 -21.46
CA LEU A 93 5.50 1.88 -22.16
C LEU A 93 5.21 3.11 -23.02
N PHE A 94 5.24 4.29 -22.40
CA PHE A 94 5.32 5.52 -23.16
C PHE A 94 6.65 5.46 -23.93
N ARG A 95 6.57 5.16 -25.24
CA ARG A 95 7.68 5.39 -26.15
C ARG A 95 7.81 6.90 -26.37
N TRP A 96 8.27 7.62 -25.36
CA TRP A 96 8.94 8.91 -25.56
C TRP A 96 10.24 8.58 -26.30
N GLY A 97 10.56 9.35 -27.34
CA GLY A 97 11.82 9.18 -28.06
C GLY A 97 13.01 9.06 -27.10
N SER A 98 13.81 8.01 -27.30
CA SER A 98 15.20 7.80 -26.83
C SER A 98 15.57 7.99 -25.36
N CYS A 99 14.68 8.36 -24.44
CA CYS A 99 15.01 8.53 -23.02
C CYS A 99 14.42 7.39 -22.18
N LEU A 100 15.25 6.37 -21.92
CA LEU A 100 15.01 5.43 -20.82
C LEU A 100 15.22 6.18 -19.50
N VAL A 101 14.13 6.56 -18.82
CA VAL A 101 14.20 7.07 -17.45
C VAL A 101 13.83 5.93 -16.51
N HIS A 102 14.83 5.46 -15.77
CA HIS A 102 14.68 4.53 -14.66
C HIS A 102 15.14 5.25 -13.39
N TYR A 103 14.31 5.22 -12.36
CA TYR A 103 14.49 5.65 -10.95
C TYR A 103 14.31 7.13 -10.58
N GLY A 104 13.15 7.44 -9.97
CA GLY A 104 12.94 8.66 -9.17
C GLY A 104 11.47 9.08 -8.96
N ALA A 105 10.68 8.28 -8.23
CA ALA A 105 9.21 8.30 -8.14
C ALA A 105 8.50 9.58 -7.58
N MET A 106 9.09 10.78 -7.69
CA MET A 106 8.38 12.03 -7.37
C MET A 106 8.66 13.15 -8.38
N GLU A 107 9.90 13.27 -8.86
CA GLU A 107 10.27 14.33 -9.80
C GLU A 107 9.77 14.05 -11.23
N ASP A 108 9.78 12.79 -11.67
CA ASP A 108 9.42 12.42 -13.04
C ASP A 108 7.93 12.64 -13.36
N CYS A 109 7.04 12.42 -12.39
CA CYS A 109 5.61 12.72 -12.56
C CYS A 109 5.33 14.22 -12.61
N LEU A 110 5.98 15.02 -11.77
CA LEU A 110 5.87 16.48 -11.79
C LEU A 110 6.43 17.06 -13.11
N ILE A 111 7.54 16.52 -13.61
CA ILE A 111 8.15 16.91 -14.90
C ILE A 111 7.23 16.52 -16.07
N CYS A 112 6.67 15.30 -16.09
CA CYS A 112 5.70 14.87 -17.12
C CYS A 112 4.40 15.68 -17.08
N ILE A 113 3.89 16.01 -15.90
CA ILE A 113 2.71 16.86 -15.71
C ILE A 113 3.01 18.28 -16.20
N SER A 114 4.13 18.86 -15.79
CA SER A 114 4.54 20.22 -16.17
C SER A 114 4.77 20.34 -17.68
N THR A 115 5.47 19.38 -18.30
CA THR A 115 5.70 19.36 -19.75
C THR A 115 4.42 19.13 -20.57
N ASN A 116 3.47 18.30 -20.12
CA ASN A 116 2.17 18.14 -20.80
C ASN A 116 1.23 19.33 -20.61
N ILE A 117 1.21 19.96 -19.43
CA ILE A 117 0.44 21.19 -19.18
C ILE A 117 0.97 22.34 -20.04
N LEU A 118 2.29 22.51 -20.13
CA LEU A 118 2.93 23.53 -20.97
C LEU A 118 2.67 23.28 -22.46
N ARG A 119 2.71 22.02 -22.92
CA ARG A 119 2.35 21.66 -24.31
C ARG A 119 0.87 21.94 -24.62
N LYS A 120 -0.05 21.71 -23.68
CA LYS A 120 -1.48 22.02 -23.87
C LYS A 120 -1.76 23.52 -23.84
N LYS A 121 -1.06 24.31 -23.00
CA LYS A 121 -1.14 25.78 -23.06
C LYS A 121 -0.63 26.32 -24.40
N GLY A 122 0.43 25.74 -24.96
CA GLY A 122 0.93 26.10 -26.29
C GLY A 122 0.04 25.69 -27.47
N ARG A 123 -1.00 24.88 -27.26
CA ARG A 123 -1.98 24.48 -28.31
C ARG A 123 -3.32 25.22 -28.20
N LEU A 124 -3.54 25.97 -27.11
CA LEU A 124 -4.70 26.86 -26.92
C LEU A 124 -4.37 28.34 -27.21
N VAL A 125 -3.13 28.63 -27.62
CA VAL A 125 -2.70 29.93 -28.14
C VAL A 125 -2.26 29.75 -29.60
N GLN A 126 -3.19 29.30 -30.44
CA GLN A 126 -3.19 29.50 -31.90
C GLN A 126 -4.64 29.67 -32.34
#